data_AF-A0A2D8RLJ0-F1
#
_entry.id   AF-A0A2D8RLJ0-F1
#
_cell.length_a   1.000
_cell.length_b   1.000
_cell.length_c   1.000
_cell.angle_alpha   90.00
_cell.angle_beta   90.00
_cell.angle_gamma   90.00
#
_symmetry.space_group_name_H-M   'P 1'
#
loop_
_entity.id
_entity.type
_entity.pdbx_description
1 polymer ?
#
loop_
_entity_poly.entity_id
_entity_poly.type
_entity_poly.pdbx_seq_one_letter_code
_entity_poly.pdbx_strand_id
1 'polypeptide(L)'
;MPYLVPRENIRINERNLPHWSQEGVTYFVTFRLADSIPYGKLRELMRERKTFLEHCPLPHNSDLSVRFHGLFSDKIDRWMDNGIGKCWLKNSRFSEIVANALNRFNSDRYELGEWVIMPNHVHLTITPKLGFRLSKILHSWKSYSANKINT
;
A
#
# COMPACT_ATOMS: atom_id res chain seq x y z
N MET A 1 -15.49 -2.42 -13.06
CA MET A 1 -15.09 -2.21 -11.66
C MET A 1 -15.59 -0.84 -11.21
N PRO A 2 -16.35 -0.74 -10.10
CA PRO A 2 -16.87 0.54 -9.59
C PRO A 2 -15.75 1.43 -9.07
N TYR A 3 -15.82 2.74 -9.30
CA TYR A 3 -14.83 3.72 -8.85
C TYR A 3 -15.45 4.73 -7.87
N LEU A 4 -14.60 5.45 -7.13
CA LEU A 4 -15.01 6.46 -6.16
C LEU A 4 -15.87 7.55 -6.81
N VAL A 5 -17.02 7.86 -6.19
CA VAL A 5 -17.96 8.88 -6.65
C VAL A 5 -17.95 10.04 -5.64
N PRO A 6 -17.39 11.21 -5.98
CA PRO A 6 -17.20 12.32 -5.04
C PRO A 6 -18.48 12.86 -4.37
N ARG A 7 -19.64 12.61 -4.98
CA ARG A 7 -20.95 13.10 -4.51
C ARG A 7 -21.70 12.11 -3.60
N GLU A 8 -21.14 10.92 -3.38
CA GLU A 8 -21.72 9.91 -2.50
C GLU A 8 -21.11 9.94 -1.09
N ASN A 9 -21.61 9.10 -0.20
CA ASN A 9 -21.13 9.00 1.18
C ASN A 9 -19.69 8.48 1.24
N ILE A 10 -18.75 9.41 1.44
CA ILE A 10 -17.33 9.11 1.66
C ILE A 10 -17.05 9.20 3.16
N ARG A 11 -16.54 8.10 3.74
CA ARG A 11 -15.99 8.08 5.09
C ARG A 11 -14.53 8.49 5.04
N ILE A 12 -14.20 9.60 5.71
CA ILE A 12 -12.84 10.09 5.87
C ILE A 12 -12.42 9.83 7.31
N ASN A 13 -11.34 9.05 7.51
CA ASN A 13 -10.69 8.91 8.80
C ASN A 13 -9.29 9.49 8.71
N GLU A 14 -8.83 10.19 9.73
CA GLU A 14 -7.50 10.80 9.73
C GLU A 14 -6.61 10.18 10.80
N ARG A 15 -5.34 9.96 10.44
CA ARG A 15 -4.28 9.72 11.41
C ARG A 15 -3.16 10.73 11.17
N ASN A 16 -2.30 10.44 10.19
CA ASN A 16 -1.29 11.40 9.70
C ASN A 16 -1.68 11.99 8.34
N LEU A 17 -2.52 11.28 7.58
CA LEU A 17 -3.10 11.69 6.31
C LEU A 17 -4.56 11.23 6.28
N PRO A 18 -5.43 11.90 5.51
CA PRO A 18 -6.82 11.49 5.37
C PRO A 18 -6.91 10.17 4.59
N HIS A 19 -7.63 9.21 5.14
CA HIS A 19 -7.96 7.93 4.52
C HIS A 19 -9.41 7.97 4.07
N TRP A 20 -9.60 8.07 2.75
CA TRP A 20 -10.93 8.12 2.14
C TRP A 20 -11.40 6.71 1.85
N SER A 21 -12.66 6.43 2.18
CA SER A 21 -13.30 5.15 1.90
C SER A 21 -14.76 5.35 1.54
N GLN A 22 -15.16 4.77 0.41
CA GLN A 22 -16.53 4.64 -0.05
C GLN A 22 -16.90 3.15 -0.10
N GLU A 23 -18.13 2.82 0.27
CA GLU A 23 -18.60 1.42 0.21
C GLU A 23 -18.82 1.00 -1.25
N GLY A 24 -18.49 -0.26 -1.57
CA GLY A 24 -18.74 -0.84 -2.89
C GLY A 24 -17.83 -0.37 -4.04
N VAL A 25 -16.79 0.43 -3.78
CA VAL A 25 -15.84 0.87 -4.81
C VAL A 25 -14.57 0.02 -4.82
N THR A 26 -13.89 -0.01 -5.97
CA THR A 26 -12.62 -0.69 -6.17
C THR A 26 -11.46 0.21 -5.73
N TYR A 27 -10.49 -0.38 -5.02
CA TYR A 27 -9.27 0.26 -4.57
C TYR A 27 -8.06 -0.41 -5.19
N PHE A 28 -7.08 0.39 -5.61
CA PHE A 28 -5.72 -0.09 -5.80
C PHE A 28 -5.00 -0.06 -4.45
N VAL A 29 -4.45 -1.20 -4.04
CA VAL A 29 -3.76 -1.34 -2.77
C VAL A 29 -2.35 -1.83 -3.00
N THR A 30 -1.41 -1.16 -2.34
CA THR A 30 -0.05 -1.64 -2.18
C THR A 30 0.23 -1.85 -0.69
N PHE A 31 0.72 -3.03 -0.31
CA PHE A 31 1.33 -3.24 1.00
C PHE A 31 2.67 -3.94 0.85
N ARG A 32 3.60 -3.63 1.76
CA ARG A 32 5.00 -4.05 1.66
C ARG A 32 5.52 -4.64 2.95
N LEU A 33 6.56 -5.46 2.84
CA LEU A 33 7.31 -5.97 3.98
C LEU A 33 8.00 -4.82 4.71
N ALA A 34 8.23 -4.97 6.02
CA ALA A 34 8.86 -3.94 6.84
C ALA A 34 10.27 -3.58 6.35
N ASP A 35 10.99 -4.54 5.77
CA ASP A 35 12.36 -4.39 5.27
C ASP A 35 12.44 -4.12 3.77
N SER A 36 11.31 -3.95 3.07
CA SER A 36 11.26 -3.62 1.63
C SER A 36 12.09 -2.40 1.25
N ILE A 37 12.24 -1.46 2.19
CA ILE A 37 13.15 -0.32 2.09
C ILE A 37 14.06 -0.37 3.33
N PRO A 38 15.33 -0.78 3.18
CA PRO A 38 16.29 -0.84 4.29
C PRO A 38 16.42 0.51 5.01
N TYR A 39 16.70 0.45 6.31
CA TYR A 39 16.78 1.64 7.17
C TYR A 39 17.77 2.70 6.67
N GLY A 40 18.91 2.29 6.09
CA GLY A 40 19.87 3.21 5.49
C GLY A 40 19.26 4.07 4.38
N LYS A 41 18.50 3.44 3.47
CA LYS A 41 17.80 4.10 2.35
C LYS A 41 16.63 4.95 2.83
N LEU A 42 15.90 4.50 3.83
CA LEU A 42 14.86 5.32 4.46
C LEU A 42 15.46 6.61 5.07
N ARG A 43 16.62 6.50 5.72
CA ARG A 43 17.31 7.66 6.30
C ARG A 43 17.81 8.63 5.24
N GLU A 44 18.34 8.12 4.13
CA GLU A 44 18.71 8.91 2.94
C GLU A 44 17.49 9.69 2.43
N LEU A 45 16.36 9.02 2.20
CA LEU A 45 15.12 9.64 1.75
C LEU A 45 14.62 10.74 2.71
N MET A 46 14.68 10.50 4.01
CA MET A 46 14.27 11.48 5.03
C MET A 46 15.15 12.73 4.99
N ARG A 47 16.46 12.59 4.78
CA ARG A 47 17.37 13.74 4.64
C ARG A 47 17.05 14.53 3.37
N GLU A 48 16.87 13.85 2.25
CA GLU A 48 16.50 14.50 0.99
C GLU A 48 15.18 15.25 1.10
N ARG A 49 14.16 14.65 1.73
CA ARG A 49 12.87 15.33 1.99
C ARG A 49 13.06 16.57 2.86
N LYS A 50 13.88 16.49 3.91
CA LYS A 50 14.18 17.64 4.79
C LYS A 50 14.86 18.76 3.99
N THR A 51 15.92 18.43 3.24
CA THR A 51 16.64 19.41 2.41
C THR A 51 15.74 20.02 1.35
N PHE A 52 14.87 19.24 0.70
CA PHE A 52 13.91 19.79 -0.26
C PHE A 52 12.97 20.80 0.40
N LEU A 53 12.42 20.46 1.57
CA LEU A 53 11.51 21.35 2.31
C LEU A 53 12.22 22.61 2.85
N GLU A 54 13.52 22.55 3.12
CA GLU A 54 14.33 23.73 3.49
C GLU A 54 14.49 24.69 2.31
N HIS A 55 14.67 24.18 1.08
CA HIS A 55 14.80 25.00 -0.13
C HIS A 55 13.44 25.46 -0.69
N CYS A 56 12.36 24.80 -0.30
CA CYS A 56 10.99 25.08 -0.74
C CYS A 56 10.04 24.98 0.47
N PRO A 57 9.97 26.01 1.34
CA PRO A 57 9.11 25.99 2.51
C PRO A 57 7.62 25.99 2.15
N LEU A 58 6.80 25.45 3.05
CA LEU A 58 5.34 25.49 2.95
C LEU A 58 4.81 26.93 3.12
N PRO A 59 3.66 27.30 2.53
CA PRO A 59 2.75 26.44 1.77
C PRO A 59 3.19 26.27 0.31
N HIS A 60 3.11 25.03 -0.17
CA HIS A 60 3.33 24.72 -1.57
C HIS A 60 2.12 25.20 -2.39
N ASN A 61 2.36 25.77 -3.57
CA ASN A 61 1.31 25.78 -4.60
C ASN A 61 0.96 24.32 -4.98
N SER A 62 -0.24 24.09 -5.54
CA SER A 62 -0.71 22.74 -5.87
C SER A 62 0.27 21.96 -6.76
N ASP A 63 0.96 22.64 -7.67
CA ASP A 63 1.94 22.05 -8.59
C ASP A 63 3.20 21.53 -7.85
N LEU A 64 3.75 22.30 -6.93
CA LEU A 64 4.92 21.90 -6.14
C LEU A 64 4.60 20.73 -5.20
N SER A 65 3.39 20.68 -4.64
CA SER A 65 2.92 19.53 -3.85
C SER A 65 2.85 18.26 -4.70
N VAL A 66 2.27 18.34 -5.91
CA VAL A 66 2.20 17.21 -6.85
C VAL A 66 3.61 16.75 -7.24
N ARG A 67 4.52 17.67 -7.58
CA ARG A 67 5.92 17.34 -7.90
C ARG A 67 6.64 16.70 -6.71
N PHE A 68 6.48 17.26 -5.51
CA PHE A 68 7.07 16.70 -4.29
C PHE A 68 6.58 15.26 -4.06
N HIS A 69 5.27 15.04 -4.08
CA HIS A 69 4.70 13.72 -3.89
C HIS A 69 5.14 12.73 -4.98
N GLY A 70 5.17 13.15 -6.25
CA GLY A 70 5.65 12.34 -7.36
C GLY A 70 7.11 11.93 -7.18
N LEU A 71 8.02 12.88 -6.98
CA LEU A 71 9.46 12.62 -6.86
C LEU A 71 9.80 11.57 -5.79
N PHE A 72 9.20 11.71 -4.60
CA PHE A 72 9.48 10.81 -3.49
C PHE A 72 8.74 9.47 -3.59
N SER A 73 7.52 9.45 -4.16
CA SER A 73 6.78 8.20 -4.38
C SER A 73 7.44 7.36 -5.47
N ASP A 74 7.78 7.96 -6.62
CA ASP A 74 8.49 7.29 -7.72
C ASP A 74 9.85 6.73 -7.30
N LYS A 75 10.53 7.41 -6.37
CA LYS A 75 11.79 6.93 -5.80
C LYS A 75 11.58 5.71 -4.90
N ILE A 76 10.53 5.73 -4.07
CA ILE A 76 10.15 4.60 -3.23
C ILE A 76 9.76 3.40 -4.10
N ASP A 77 8.93 3.60 -5.13
CA ASP A 77 8.46 2.53 -6.00
C ASP A 77 9.63 1.89 -6.75
N ARG A 78 10.51 2.70 -7.37
CA ARG A 78 11.75 2.20 -7.99
C ARG A 78 12.62 1.40 -7.03
N TRP A 79 12.73 1.80 -5.78
CA TRP A 79 13.50 1.04 -4.78
C TRP A 79 12.86 -0.30 -4.46
N MET A 80 11.53 -0.33 -4.30
CA MET A 80 10.79 -1.56 -4.06
C MET A 80 10.90 -2.53 -5.24
N ASP A 81 10.74 -2.02 -6.47
CA ASP A 81 10.84 -2.78 -7.73
C ASP A 81 12.24 -3.37 -7.93
N ASN A 82 13.29 -2.62 -7.56
CA ASN A 82 14.67 -3.11 -7.58
C ASN A 82 14.96 -4.17 -6.50
N GLY A 83 14.03 -4.46 -5.59
CA GLY A 83 14.20 -5.53 -4.62
C GLY A 83 15.28 -5.28 -3.57
N ILE A 84 15.48 -4.03 -3.13
CA ILE A 84 16.60 -3.66 -2.24
C ILE A 84 16.50 -4.22 -0.80
N GLY A 85 15.33 -4.73 -0.39
CA GLY A 85 15.12 -5.43 0.88
C GLY A 85 15.55 -6.90 0.82
N LYS A 86 15.26 -7.69 1.88
CA LYS A 86 15.61 -9.13 1.89
C LYS A 86 14.79 -9.96 0.89
N CYS A 87 13.72 -9.40 0.33
CA CYS A 87 12.92 -10.02 -0.72
C CYS A 87 12.37 -11.40 -0.35
N TRP A 88 11.84 -11.53 0.87
CA TRP A 88 11.33 -12.80 1.40
C TRP A 88 10.27 -13.45 0.49
N LEU A 89 9.46 -12.66 -0.22
CA LEU A 89 8.41 -13.20 -1.10
C LEU A 89 8.94 -13.79 -2.41
N LYS A 90 10.27 -13.76 -2.67
CA LYS A 90 10.89 -14.59 -3.71
C LYS A 90 10.80 -16.08 -3.39
N ASN A 91 10.72 -16.43 -2.11
CA ASN A 91 10.53 -17.81 -1.70
C ASN A 91 9.08 -18.20 -1.99
N SER A 92 8.88 -19.18 -2.88
CA SER A 92 7.57 -19.66 -3.31
C SER A 92 6.67 -20.05 -2.14
N ARG A 93 7.24 -20.65 -1.09
CA ARG A 93 6.52 -21.01 0.14
C ARG A 93 5.89 -19.78 0.80
N PHE A 94 6.61 -18.66 0.86
CA PHE A 94 6.12 -17.44 1.50
C PHE A 94 5.12 -16.70 0.62
N SER A 95 5.36 -16.61 -0.69
CA SER A 95 4.39 -16.03 -1.62
C SER A 95 3.09 -16.83 -1.67
N GLU A 96 3.15 -18.16 -1.58
CA GLU A 96 1.97 -19.02 -1.58
C GLU A 96 1.09 -18.80 -0.34
N ILE A 97 1.69 -18.61 0.84
CA ILE A 97 0.95 -18.24 2.06
C ILE A 97 0.17 -16.92 1.85
N VAL A 98 0.82 -15.93 1.24
CA VAL A 98 0.18 -14.64 0.95
C VAL A 98 -0.93 -14.80 -0.09
N ALA A 99 -0.67 -15.51 -1.20
CA ALA A 99 -1.66 -15.79 -2.25
C ALA A 99 -2.90 -16.50 -1.70
N ASN A 100 -2.70 -17.50 -0.84
CA ASN A 100 -3.79 -18.21 -0.18
C ASN A 100 -4.59 -17.30 0.76
N ALA A 101 -3.92 -16.39 1.47
CA ALA A 101 -4.61 -15.39 2.31
C ALA A 101 -5.46 -14.42 1.48
N LEU A 102 -4.97 -13.97 0.32
CA LEU A 102 -5.70 -13.12 -0.63
C LEU A 102 -6.93 -13.83 -1.21
N ASN A 103 -6.81 -15.11 -1.55
CA ASN A 103 -7.90 -15.87 -2.17
C ASN A 103 -8.93 -16.41 -1.15
N ARG A 104 -8.57 -16.57 0.12
CA ARG A 104 -9.39 -17.25 1.14
C ARG A 104 -10.83 -16.74 1.25
N PHE A 105 -11.04 -15.43 1.10
CA PHE A 105 -12.35 -14.80 1.23
C PHE A 105 -12.76 -14.04 -0.05
N ASN A 106 -12.12 -14.37 -1.18
CA ASN A 106 -12.53 -13.84 -2.47
C ASN A 106 -13.97 -14.26 -2.76
N SER A 107 -14.76 -13.33 -3.29
CA SER A 107 -16.20 -13.44 -3.52
C SER A 107 -17.07 -13.68 -2.27
N ASP A 108 -16.50 -13.73 -1.06
CA ASP A 108 -17.23 -13.73 0.21
C ASP A 108 -17.20 -12.34 0.88
N ARG A 109 -16.01 -11.83 1.18
CA ARG A 109 -15.83 -10.53 1.88
C ARG A 109 -15.48 -9.38 0.95
N TYR A 110 -14.93 -9.70 -0.20
CA TYR A 110 -14.48 -8.76 -1.22
C TYR A 110 -14.42 -9.47 -2.57
N GLU A 111 -14.54 -8.71 -3.65
CA GLU A 111 -14.13 -9.16 -4.97
C GLU A 111 -12.67 -8.76 -5.18
N LEU A 112 -11.81 -9.77 -5.33
CA LEU A 112 -10.40 -9.61 -5.66
C LEU A 112 -10.27 -9.46 -7.19
N GLY A 113 -9.66 -8.37 -7.64
CA GLY A 113 -9.32 -8.16 -9.04
C GLY A 113 -7.92 -8.67 -9.36
N GLU A 114 -7.22 -7.98 -10.25
CA GLU A 114 -5.82 -8.28 -10.58
C GLU A 114 -4.91 -8.05 -9.38
N TRP A 115 -3.94 -8.95 -9.18
CA TRP A 115 -2.95 -8.85 -8.12
C TRP A 115 -1.62 -9.48 -8.51
N VAL A 116 -0.54 -8.98 -7.93
CA VAL A 116 0.83 -9.50 -8.09
C VAL A 116 1.56 -9.47 -6.76
N ILE A 117 2.24 -10.58 -6.45
CA ILE A 117 3.17 -10.67 -5.33
C ILE A 117 4.56 -10.41 -5.87
N MET A 118 5.08 -9.23 -5.59
CA MET A 118 6.46 -8.85 -5.88
C MET A 118 7.39 -9.37 -4.78
N PRO A 119 8.71 -9.43 -5.02
CA PRO A 119 9.70 -9.93 -4.06
C PRO A 119 9.61 -9.40 -2.61
N ASN A 120 9.17 -8.15 -2.43
CA ASN A 120 9.08 -7.51 -1.11
C ASN A 120 7.79 -6.71 -0.87
N HIS A 121 6.84 -6.74 -1.80
CA HIS A 121 5.57 -6.02 -1.72
C HIS A 121 4.49 -6.70 -2.56
N VAL A 122 3.24 -6.26 -2.41
CA VAL A 122 2.09 -6.81 -3.11
C VAL A 122 1.27 -5.66 -3.66
N HIS A 123 0.90 -5.75 -4.93
CA HIS A 123 -0.08 -4.86 -5.56
C HIS A 123 -1.35 -5.64 -5.84
N LEU A 124 -2.50 -5.01 -5.63
CA LEU A 124 -3.77 -5.61 -5.98
C LEU A 124 -4.87 -4.57 -6.23
N THR A 125 -5.89 -5.00 -6.95
CA THR A 125 -7.19 -4.32 -7.01
C THR A 125 -8.22 -5.10 -6.21
N ILE A 126 -9.02 -4.40 -5.40
CA ILE A 126 -10.00 -5.03 -4.51
C ILE A 126 -11.25 -4.17 -4.37
N THR A 127 -12.41 -4.83 -4.39
CA THR A 127 -13.72 -4.22 -4.10
C THR A 127 -14.31 -4.85 -2.84
N PRO A 128 -14.22 -4.18 -1.67
CA PRO A 128 -14.85 -4.68 -0.45
C PRO A 128 -16.37 -4.79 -0.59
N LYS A 129 -16.96 -5.90 -0.14
CA LYS A 129 -18.42 -6.05 -0.08
C LYS A 129 -19.00 -5.23 1.07
N LEU A 130 -20.32 -4.98 1.01
CA LEU A 130 -21.04 -4.23 2.03
C LEU A 130 -20.80 -4.83 3.43
N GLY A 131 -20.57 -3.97 4.42
CA GLY A 131 -20.24 -4.39 5.79
C GLY A 131 -18.77 -4.76 6.04
N PHE A 132 -17.96 -4.97 4.99
CA PHE A 132 -16.53 -5.27 5.13
C PHE A 132 -15.67 -4.05 4.88
N ARG A 133 -14.94 -3.59 5.91
CA ARG A 133 -14.03 -2.45 5.79
C ARG A 133 -12.69 -2.89 5.19
N LEU A 134 -12.20 -2.14 4.20
CA LEU A 134 -10.88 -2.36 3.59
C LEU A 134 -9.77 -2.49 4.63
N SER A 135 -9.74 -1.60 5.63
CA SER A 135 -8.71 -1.64 6.69
C SER A 135 -8.69 -2.94 7.50
N LYS A 136 -9.86 -3.54 7.73
CA LYS A 136 -9.99 -4.82 8.43
C LYS A 136 -9.57 -6.00 7.56
N ILE A 137 -9.88 -5.96 6.25
CA ILE A 137 -9.41 -6.95 5.28
C ILE A 137 -7.88 -6.94 5.21
N LEU A 138 -7.26 -5.76 5.01
CA LEU A 138 -5.81 -5.62 4.93
C LEU A 138 -5.11 -6.06 6.22
N HIS A 139 -5.67 -5.69 7.38
CA HIS A 139 -5.16 -6.17 8.66
C HIS A 139 -5.20 -7.71 8.75
N SER A 140 -6.32 -8.32 8.34
CA SER A 140 -6.49 -9.78 8.36
C SER A 140 -5.41 -10.47 7.53
N TRP A 141 -5.18 -10.03 6.28
CA TRP A 141 -4.15 -10.62 5.42
C TRP A 141 -2.75 -10.48 6.01
N LYS A 142 -2.38 -9.26 6.41
CA LYS A 142 -1.04 -8.97 6.94
C LYS A 142 -0.74 -9.73 8.22
N SER A 143 -1.70 -9.78 9.14
CA SER A 143 -1.55 -10.49 10.42
C SER A 143 -1.43 -11.99 10.20
N TYR A 144 -2.36 -12.58 9.43
CA TYR A 144 -2.35 -14.03 9.17
C TYR A 144 -1.06 -14.48 8.47
N SER A 145 -0.70 -13.81 7.36
CA SER A 145 0.50 -14.18 6.58
C SER A 145 1.79 -14.00 7.39
N ALA A 146 1.93 -12.90 8.13
CA ALA A 146 3.10 -12.68 8.98
C ALA A 146 3.24 -13.78 10.05
N ASN A 147 2.16 -14.14 10.75
CA ASN A 147 2.20 -15.20 11.75
C ASN A 147 2.57 -16.55 11.12
N LYS A 148 2.00 -16.89 9.96
CA LYS A 148 2.29 -18.15 9.27
C LYS A 148 3.71 -18.24 8.72
N ILE A 149 4.30 -17.13 8.30
CA ILE A 149 5.68 -17.10 7.78
C ILE A 149 6.71 -17.15 8.91
N ASN A 150 6.41 -16.56 10.07
CA ASN A 150 7.31 -16.52 11.22
C ASN A 150 7.22 -17.74 12.15
N THR A 151 6.49 -18.79 11.74
CA THR A 151 6.38 -20.07 12.46
C THR A 151 7.16 -21.15 11.71
#